data_AF-A0A2M7IBX0-F1
#
_entry.id   AF-A0A2M7IBX0-F1
#
_cell.length_a   1.000
_cell.length_b   1.000
_cell.length_c   1.000
_cell.angle_alpha   90.00
_cell.angle_beta   90.00
_cell.angle_gamma   90.00
#
_symmetry.space_group_name_H-M   'P 1'
#
loop_
_entity.id
_entity.type
_entity.pdbx_description
1 polymer ?
#
loop_
_entity_poly.entity_id
_entity_poly.type
_entity_poly.pdbx_seq_one_letter_code
_entity_poly.pdbx_strand_id
1 'polypeptide(L)' 'MKLSAKQIKIKLEEVMDPELNISIVDLGLIYNTKIIKNKV' A
#
# COMPACT_ATOMS: atom_id res chain seq x y z
N MET A 1 6.23 15.87 7.80
CA MET A 1 5.70 15.19 6.60
C MET A 1 4.40 14.47 6.99
N LYS A 2 3.25 14.82 6.40
CA LYS A 2 1.95 14.22 6.78
C LYS A 2 1.75 12.96 5.94
N LEU A 3 1.74 11.78 6.57
CA LEU A 3 1.49 10.52 5.87
C LEU A 3 0.08 10.57 5.22
N SER A 4 0.02 10.36 3.91
CA SER A 4 -1.22 10.37 3.14
C SER A 4 -1.52 9.00 2.54
N ALA A 5 -2.80 8.68 2.37
CA ALA A 5 -3.23 7.41 1.75
C ALA A 5 -2.64 7.24 0.34
N LYS A 6 -2.46 8.34 -0.41
CA LYS A 6 -1.83 8.34 -1.74
C LYS A 6 -0.38 7.83 -1.69
N GLN A 7 0.40 8.28 -0.71
CA GLN A 7 1.78 7.82 -0.54
C GLN A 7 1.86 6.34 -0.17
N ILE A 8 0.91 5.86 0.64
CA ILE A 8 0.82 4.43 0.99
C ILE A 8 0.53 3.60 -0.26
N LYS A 9 -0.44 4.01 -1.10
CA LYS A 9 -0.77 3.30 -2.34
C LYS A 9 0.42 3.23 -3.30
N ILE A 10 1.12 4.35 -3.52
CA ILE A 10 2.31 4.40 -4.37
C ILE A 10 3.37 3.41 -3.88
N LYS A 11 3.59 3.32 -2.56
CA LYS A 11 4.57 2.37 -2.00
C LYS A 11 4.13 0.92 -2.08
N LEU A 12 2.83 0.65 -1.97
CA LEU A 12 2.30 -0.70 -2.15
C LEU A 12 2.35 -1.12 -3.63
N GLU A 13 2.26 -0.18 -4.58
CA GLU A 13 2.38 -0.46 -6.01
C GLU A 13 3.80 -0.90 -6.42
N GLU A 14 4.83 -0.54 -5.66
CA GLU A 14 6.22 -0.98 -5.88
C GLU A 14 6.46 -2.46 -5.50
N VAL A 15 5.53 -3.07 -4.77
CA VAL A 15 5.65 -4.47 -4.34
C VAL A 15 5.05 -5.37 -5.41
N MET A 16 5.91 -6.05 -6.15
CA MET A 16 5.55 -6.97 -7.22
C MET A 16 5.33 -8.38 -6.67
N ASP A 17 4.29 -9.05 -7.16
CA ASP A 17 4.08 -10.46 -6.93
C ASP A 17 5.18 -11.28 -7.62
N PRO A 18 5.87 -12.20 -6.92
CA PRO A 18 7.01 -12.92 -7.47
C PRO A 18 6.62 -13.97 -8.52
N GLU A 19 5.37 -14.40 -8.59
CA GLU A 19 4.91 -15.41 -9.55
C GLU A 19 4.38 -14.77 -10.84
N LEU A 20 3.60 -13.69 -10.69
CA LEU A 20 2.90 -13.02 -11.80
C LEU A 20 3.61 -11.76 -12.27
N ASN A 21 4.54 -11.21 -11.50
CA ASN A 21 5.20 -9.93 -11.74
C ASN A 21 4.18 -8.80 -11.99
N ILE A 22 3.12 -8.76 -11.17
CA ILE A 22 2.10 -7.70 -11.13
C ILE A 22 2.09 -7.12 -9.71
N SER A 23 1.83 -5.82 -9.60
CA SER A 23 1.71 -5.15 -8.29
C SER A 23 0.61 -5.78 -7.43
N ILE A 24 0.88 -5.92 -6.13
CA ILE A 24 -0.11 -6.41 -5.15
C ILE A 24 -1.36 -5.50 -5.07
N VAL A 25 -1.23 -4.24 -5.48
CA VAL A 25 -2.35 -3.28 -5.56
C VAL A 25 -3.23 -3.61 -6.76
N ASP A 26 -2.64 -3.92 -7.91
CA ASP A 26 -3.38 -4.23 -9.14
C ASP A 26 -4.02 -5.62 -9.08
N LEU A 27 -3.41 -6.55 -8.35
CA LEU A 27 -4.02 -7.85 -8.02
C LEU A 27 -5.23 -7.73 -7.08
N GLY A 28 -5.43 -6.57 -6.43
CA GLY A 28 -6.53 -6.37 -5.49
C GLY A 28 -6.36 -7.13 -4.17
N LEU A 29 -5.13 -7.48 -3.79
CA LEU A 29 -4.83 -8.21 -2.54
C LEU A 29 -4.98 -7.34 -1.29
N ILE A 30 -5.10 -6.02 -1.46
CA ILE A 30 -5.23 -5.06 -0.36
C ILE A 30 -6.70 -4.76 -0.11
N TYR A 31 -7.25 -5.31 0.98
CA TYR A 31 -8.63 -5.08 1.38
C TYR A 31 -8.89 -3.69 1.98
N ASN A 32 -7.95 -3.17 2.78
CA ASN A 32 -8.10 -1.88 3.45
C ASN A 32 -6.75 -1.30 3.90
N THR A 33 -6.65 0.03 3.97
CA THR A 33 -5.50 0.75 4.53
C THR A 33 -5.96 1.78 5.55
N LYS A 34 -5.43 1.75 6.78
CA LYS A 34 -5.81 2.69 7.84
C LYS A 34 -4.56 3.33 8.45
N ILE A 35 -4.56 4.67 8.52
CA ILE A 35 -3.49 5.42 9.19
C ILE A 35 -3.89 5.63 10.65
N ILE A 36 -3.23 4.91 11.55
CA ILE A 36 -3.45 5.03 13.00
C ILE A 36 -2.41 6.01 13.54
N LYS A 37 -2.87 7.16 14.04
CA LYS A 37 -2.00 8.08 14.78
C LYS A 37 -2.01 7.66 16.25
N ASN A 38 -0.97 6.96 16.70
CA ASN A 38 -0.73 6.88 18.12
C ASN A 38 -0.20 8.24 18.59
N LYS A 39 -0.94 8.88 19.50
CA LYS A 39 -0.38 9.96 20.32
C LYS A 39 0.61 9.28 21.27
N VAL A 40 1.90 9.49 21.02
CA VAL A 40 2.95 9.38 22.03
C VAL A 40 3.13 10.75 22.65
#